data_AF-A0A4R8MHP0-F1
#
_entry.id   AF-A0A4R8MHP0-F1
#
_cell.length_a   1.000
_cell.length_b   1.000
_cell.length_c   1.000
_cell.angle_alpha   90.00
_cell.angle_beta   90.00
_cell.angle_gamma   90.00
#
_symmetry.space_group_name_H-M   'P 1'
#
loop_
_entity.id
_entity.type
_entity.pdbx_description
1 polymer ?
#
loop_
_entity_poly.entity_id
_entity_poly.type
_entity_poly.pdbx_seq_one_letter_code
_entity_poly.pdbx_strand_id
1 'polypeptide(L)'
;MVFSGIAKIRKRILPLLAVLLLSAVPAAGSEAIREATEILERWTSFHWGRDCLVWIVHYPEELVDPWVESEAARGGMSEGEKEEYRRAFVSELRISETEPFLVTIYAFGPRPLDFGGFASAISLVNKNGDKAAPLSYERKFDQPVSGIVQGLVFFPKQTDKEFSVAMRRLGVVEEQLFSFRRDAGGNTPVASVPEVREKEVVVVELPPAPRKEPPKPKPVKEPEPQQVLPPPPVPARPIELAELQPQPAPEPVRPDPPEEPKKNVIFISRDKTLELFIGHWIEGNTEAMYGLLSSATKTLLNEEEFRRQVASTGLRVSLRDGYKVQWLDGDRAKVVTAQKMLVFRTLRSKSLSMVKEDKIWKVTW
;
A
#
# COMPACT_ATOMS: atom_id res chain seq x y z
N MET A 1 -77.17 19.56 -42.90
CA MET A 1 -76.83 18.17 -42.55
C MET A 1 -75.52 17.80 -43.24
N VAL A 2 -74.54 17.34 -42.45
CA VAL A 2 -73.48 16.38 -42.79
C VAL A 2 -72.48 16.73 -43.92
N PHE A 3 -71.26 17.12 -43.49
CA PHE A 3 -69.89 16.64 -43.83
C PHE A 3 -69.67 15.87 -45.17
N SER A 4 -68.54 15.88 -45.88
CA SER A 4 -67.11 16.22 -45.68
C SER A 4 -66.41 15.95 -47.04
N GLY A 5 -65.23 16.53 -47.33
CA GLY A 5 -64.47 16.08 -48.50
C GLY A 5 -63.21 16.84 -48.94
N ILE A 6 -62.17 16.83 -48.09
CA ILE A 6 -60.74 16.67 -48.46
C ILE A 6 -60.10 17.69 -49.41
N ALA A 7 -59.26 18.57 -48.83
CA ALA A 7 -58.24 19.32 -49.55
C ALA A 7 -56.84 19.07 -48.96
N LYS A 8 -55.84 19.02 -49.86
CA LYS A 8 -54.38 19.15 -49.66
C LYS A 8 -53.58 17.90 -49.25
N ILE A 9 -53.05 17.22 -50.26
CA ILE A 9 -51.81 16.44 -50.17
C ILE A 9 -50.65 17.38 -50.54
N ARG A 10 -49.88 17.84 -49.54
CA ARG A 10 -48.58 18.47 -49.74
C ARG A 10 -47.66 18.03 -48.59
N LYS A 11 -46.45 17.58 -48.94
CA LYS A 11 -45.27 17.35 -48.07
C LYS A 11 -45.37 16.23 -47.03
N ARG A 12 -44.96 15.01 -47.37
CA ARG A 12 -44.32 14.04 -46.43
C ARG A 12 -43.43 13.05 -47.17
N ILE A 13 -42.23 13.48 -47.56
CA ILE A 13 -41.06 12.61 -47.74
C ILE A 13 -39.91 13.38 -47.10
N LEU A 14 -39.06 12.70 -46.32
CA LEU A 14 -38.05 13.23 -45.38
C LEU A 14 -38.66 13.74 -44.06
N PRO A 15 -38.69 12.88 -43.02
CA PRO A 15 -37.47 12.66 -42.24
C PRO A 15 -37.36 11.20 -41.75
N LEU A 16 -36.55 10.39 -42.42
CA LEU A 16 -36.08 9.10 -41.87
C LEU A 16 -34.59 8.87 -42.14
N LEU A 17 -33.83 9.95 -42.38
CA LEU A 17 -32.38 9.89 -42.61
C LEU A 17 -31.57 10.75 -41.62
N ALA A 18 -32.23 11.47 -40.70
CA ALA A 18 -31.57 12.41 -39.79
C ALA A 18 -31.41 11.90 -38.35
N VAL A 19 -31.80 10.64 -38.06
CA VAL A 19 -31.63 10.01 -36.73
C VAL A 19 -30.58 8.89 -36.74
N LEU A 20 -29.98 8.58 -37.89
CA LEU A 20 -28.94 7.55 -38.05
C LEU A 20 -27.52 8.14 -38.17
N LEU A 21 -27.34 9.39 -37.71
CA LEU A 21 -26.05 10.11 -37.70
C LEU A 21 -25.63 10.57 -36.29
N LEU A 22 -26.30 10.10 -35.24
CA LEU A 22 -25.85 10.30 -33.86
C LEU A 22 -25.30 8.99 -33.31
N SER A 23 -24.02 8.99 -32.97
CA SER A 23 -23.22 7.95 -32.27
C SER A 23 -22.58 6.83 -33.09
N ALA A 24 -21.96 7.15 -34.23
CA ALA A 24 -20.77 6.39 -34.64
C ALA A 24 -19.58 6.87 -33.77
N VAL A 25 -19.51 6.40 -32.54
CA VAL A 25 -18.26 6.47 -31.78
C VAL A 25 -17.24 5.64 -32.58
N PRO A 26 -16.03 6.13 -32.88
CA PRO A 26 -15.07 5.38 -33.68
C PRO A 26 -14.72 4.07 -32.97
N ALA A 27 -15.28 2.95 -33.45
CA ALA A 27 -15.06 1.62 -32.90
C ALA A 27 -13.58 1.21 -32.94
N ALA A 28 -12.82 1.76 -33.89
CA ALA A 28 -11.39 1.50 -34.08
C ALA A 28 -10.56 1.77 -32.81
N GLY A 29 -10.84 2.86 -32.09
CA GLY A 29 -10.06 3.19 -30.88
C GLY A 29 -10.28 2.22 -29.71
N SER A 30 -11.48 1.62 -29.62
CA SER A 30 -11.82 0.66 -28.57
C SER A 30 -11.21 -0.73 -28.82
N GLU A 31 -10.99 -1.11 -30.07
CA GLU A 31 -10.33 -2.37 -30.42
C GLU A 31 -8.82 -2.27 -30.24
N ALA A 32 -8.22 -1.18 -30.71
CA ALA A 32 -6.79 -0.91 -30.56
C ALA A 32 -6.34 -0.87 -29.09
N ILE A 33 -7.08 -0.20 -28.20
CA ILE A 33 -6.74 -0.17 -26.77
C ILE A 33 -6.86 -1.56 -26.13
N ARG A 34 -7.85 -2.35 -26.55
CA ARG A 34 -8.05 -3.72 -26.04
C ARG A 34 -6.87 -4.59 -26.45
N GLU A 35 -6.49 -4.56 -27.73
CA GLU A 35 -5.35 -5.30 -28.24
C GLU A 35 -4.04 -4.87 -27.57
N ALA A 36 -3.79 -3.56 -27.45
CA ALA A 36 -2.62 -3.04 -26.74
C ALA A 36 -2.58 -3.52 -25.28
N THR A 37 -3.74 -3.54 -24.60
CA THR A 37 -3.86 -4.03 -23.23
C THR A 37 -3.59 -5.53 -23.14
N GLU A 38 -4.14 -6.33 -24.05
CA GLU A 38 -3.90 -7.78 -24.11
C GLU A 38 -2.41 -8.10 -24.33
N ILE A 39 -1.71 -7.32 -25.17
CA ILE A 39 -0.26 -7.41 -25.37
C ILE A 39 0.47 -7.06 -24.07
N LEU A 40 0.17 -5.92 -23.45
CA LEU A 40 0.82 -5.49 -22.20
C LEU A 40 0.62 -6.52 -21.08
N GLU A 41 -0.59 -7.06 -20.92
CA GLU A 41 -0.88 -8.09 -19.91
C GLU A 41 -0.06 -9.37 -20.14
N ARG A 42 0.06 -9.81 -21.40
CA ARG A 42 0.87 -10.98 -21.79
C ARG A 42 2.35 -10.79 -21.44
N TRP A 43 2.84 -9.57 -21.66
CA TRP A 43 4.22 -9.15 -21.49
C TRP A 43 4.52 -8.52 -20.13
N THR A 44 3.63 -8.70 -19.15
CA THR A 44 3.82 -8.27 -17.77
C THR A 44 4.07 -9.47 -16.84
N SER A 45 5.09 -9.35 -16.00
CA SER A 45 5.42 -10.35 -14.98
C SER A 45 5.76 -9.66 -13.66
N PHE A 46 5.34 -10.22 -12.53
CA PHE A 46 5.63 -9.64 -11.22
C PHE A 46 5.96 -10.71 -10.17
N HIS A 47 6.85 -10.37 -9.25
CA HIS A 47 7.27 -11.25 -8.17
C HIS A 47 7.52 -10.49 -6.87
N TRP A 48 7.22 -11.15 -5.76
CA TRP A 48 7.53 -10.67 -4.42
C TRP A 48 8.97 -11.00 -4.07
N GLY A 49 9.69 -9.99 -3.59
CA GLY A 49 10.92 -10.16 -2.80
C GLY A 49 10.61 -10.13 -1.31
N ARG A 50 11.65 -10.20 -0.46
CA ARG A 50 11.49 -10.24 1.00
C ARG A 50 10.86 -8.95 1.52
N ASP A 51 11.30 -7.83 0.94
CA ASP A 51 10.98 -6.47 1.38
C ASP A 51 10.64 -5.56 0.18
N CYS A 52 10.28 -6.17 -0.96
CA CYS A 52 9.95 -5.45 -2.18
C CYS A 52 8.95 -6.20 -3.07
N LEU A 53 8.30 -5.47 -3.96
CA LEU A 53 7.54 -6.00 -5.11
C LEU A 53 8.22 -5.51 -6.38
N VAL A 54 8.51 -6.41 -7.30
CA VAL A 54 9.05 -6.04 -8.62
C VAL A 54 8.04 -6.45 -9.67
N TRP A 55 7.75 -5.55 -10.61
CA TRP A 55 7.00 -5.88 -11.82
C TRP A 55 7.75 -5.35 -13.05
N ILE A 56 7.72 -6.16 -14.11
CA ILE A 56 8.46 -5.92 -15.34
C ILE A 56 7.47 -6.03 -16.49
N VAL A 57 7.49 -5.04 -17.38
CA VAL A 57 6.69 -5.00 -18.61
C VAL A 57 7.65 -4.94 -19.79
N HIS A 58 7.57 -5.90 -20.71
CA HIS A 58 8.27 -5.83 -21.99
C HIS A 58 7.46 -4.99 -22.99
N TYR A 59 8.14 -4.15 -23.77
CA TYR A 59 7.52 -3.41 -24.88
C TYR A 59 7.92 -4.07 -26.21
N PRO A 60 7.17 -5.08 -26.67
CA PRO A 60 7.46 -5.74 -27.94
C PRO A 60 7.11 -4.83 -29.12
N GLU A 61 7.65 -5.15 -30.29
CA GLU A 61 7.33 -4.43 -31.53
C GLU A 61 5.83 -4.53 -31.90
N GLU A 62 5.16 -5.64 -31.56
CA GLU A 62 3.72 -5.82 -31.79
C GLU A 62 2.84 -4.85 -30.99
N LEU A 63 3.37 -4.21 -29.94
CA LEU A 63 2.64 -3.19 -29.19
C LEU A 63 2.50 -1.87 -29.98
N VAL A 64 3.42 -1.58 -30.89
CA VAL A 64 3.59 -0.25 -31.49
C VAL A 64 2.29 0.21 -32.17
N ASP A 65 1.78 -0.57 -33.11
CA ASP A 65 0.64 -0.13 -33.92
C ASP A 65 -0.66 -0.05 -33.10
N PRO A 66 -1.05 -1.06 -32.29
CA PRO A 66 -2.24 -0.96 -31.43
C PRO A 66 -2.17 0.20 -30.42
N TRP A 67 -0.98 0.47 -29.86
CA TRP A 67 -0.79 1.57 -28.93
C TRP A 67 -0.92 2.92 -29.61
N VAL A 68 -0.25 3.11 -30.75
CA VAL A 68 -0.29 4.34 -31.54
C VAL A 68 -1.72 4.63 -32.02
N GLU A 69 -2.45 3.61 -32.46
CA GLU A 69 -3.85 3.75 -32.89
C GLU A 69 -4.77 4.13 -31.75
N SER A 70 -4.58 3.53 -30.57
CA SER A 70 -5.32 3.91 -29.38
C SER A 70 -5.07 5.36 -28.97
N GLU A 71 -3.81 5.79 -28.96
CA GLU A 71 -3.43 7.16 -28.59
C GLU A 71 -3.90 8.18 -29.62
N ALA A 72 -3.80 7.87 -30.92
CA ALA A 72 -4.31 8.72 -31.98
C ALA A 72 -5.83 8.89 -31.89
N ALA A 73 -6.58 7.81 -31.67
CA ALA A 73 -8.03 7.85 -31.50
C ALA A 73 -8.44 8.63 -30.24
N ARG A 74 -7.70 8.47 -29.14
CA ARG A 74 -7.94 9.17 -27.86
C ARG A 74 -7.63 10.66 -27.95
N GLY A 75 -6.54 11.01 -28.61
CA GLY A 75 -6.06 12.39 -28.77
C GLY A 75 -6.72 13.14 -29.92
N GLY A 76 -7.43 12.44 -30.82
CA GLY A 76 -7.96 13.03 -32.06
C GLY A 76 -6.86 13.46 -33.03
N MET A 77 -5.75 12.72 -33.07
CA MET A 77 -4.58 13.04 -33.89
C MET A 77 -4.89 12.87 -35.38
N SER A 78 -4.33 13.74 -36.22
CA SER A 78 -4.26 13.56 -37.66
C SER A 78 -3.29 12.44 -38.06
N GLU A 79 -3.36 11.95 -39.30
CA GLU A 79 -2.43 10.91 -39.80
C GLU A 79 -0.95 11.36 -39.74
N GLY A 80 -0.68 12.64 -39.94
CA GLY A 80 0.68 13.18 -39.83
C GLY A 80 1.20 13.14 -38.38
N GLU A 81 0.36 13.54 -37.42
CA GLU A 81 0.68 13.50 -35.98
C GLU A 81 0.79 12.05 -35.47
N LYS A 82 -0.06 11.15 -35.96
CA LYS A 82 0.01 9.71 -35.68
C LYS A 82 1.37 9.13 -36.11
N GLU A 83 1.83 9.44 -37.31
CA GLU A 83 3.12 8.94 -37.81
C GLU A 83 4.32 9.60 -37.11
N GLU A 84 4.21 10.87 -36.71
CA GLU A 84 5.22 11.51 -35.86
C GLU A 84 5.29 10.84 -34.48
N TYR A 85 4.15 10.60 -33.85
CA TYR A 85 4.06 9.88 -32.58
C TYR A 85 4.63 8.46 -32.68
N ARG A 86 4.30 7.73 -33.75
CA ARG A 86 4.85 6.38 -34.02
C ARG A 86 6.37 6.40 -34.08
N ARG A 87 6.96 7.32 -34.85
CA ARG A 87 8.41 7.45 -34.98
C ARG A 87 9.07 7.81 -33.66
N ALA A 88 8.48 8.71 -32.88
CA ALA A 88 8.96 9.07 -31.55
C ALA A 88 8.93 7.86 -30.60
N PHE A 89 7.80 7.16 -30.53
CA PHE A 89 7.61 5.99 -29.65
C PHE A 89 8.62 4.88 -29.94
N VAL A 90 8.80 4.51 -31.22
CA VAL A 90 9.77 3.48 -31.64
C VAL A 90 11.20 3.90 -31.34
N SER A 91 11.54 5.17 -31.57
CA SER A 91 12.87 5.72 -31.34
C SER A 91 13.23 5.78 -29.85
N GLU A 92 12.34 6.33 -29.02
CA GLU A 92 12.57 6.48 -27.57
C GLU A 92 12.70 5.12 -26.87
N LEU A 93 11.88 4.14 -27.26
CA LEU A 93 11.96 2.78 -26.75
C LEU A 93 13.02 1.92 -27.46
N ARG A 94 13.67 2.45 -28.50
CA ARG A 94 14.72 1.75 -29.27
C ARG A 94 14.29 0.34 -29.71
N ILE A 95 13.02 0.20 -30.09
CA ILE A 95 12.36 -1.10 -30.33
C ILE A 95 13.05 -1.86 -31.48
N SER A 96 13.56 -1.13 -32.47
CA SER A 96 14.25 -1.71 -33.64
C SER A 96 15.64 -2.26 -33.30
N GLU A 97 16.27 -1.81 -32.22
CA GLU A 97 17.66 -2.16 -31.87
C GLU A 97 17.77 -3.05 -30.63
N THR A 98 16.78 -3.00 -29.75
CA THR A 98 16.86 -3.57 -28.40
C THR A 98 15.56 -4.25 -27.99
N GLU A 99 15.61 -5.02 -26.90
CA GLU A 99 14.42 -5.40 -26.14
C GLU A 99 14.24 -4.42 -24.96
N PRO A 100 13.30 -3.46 -25.05
CA PRO A 100 12.99 -2.53 -23.98
C PRO A 100 12.06 -3.13 -22.93
N PHE A 101 12.40 -2.92 -21.66
CA PHE A 101 11.58 -3.30 -20.52
C PHE A 101 11.39 -2.12 -19.59
N LEU A 102 10.16 -1.92 -19.15
CA LEU A 102 9.87 -1.07 -18.00
C LEU A 102 9.98 -1.91 -16.74
N VAL A 103 10.99 -1.62 -15.91
CA VAL A 103 11.17 -2.26 -14.61
C VAL A 103 10.67 -1.32 -13.53
N THR A 104 9.80 -1.82 -12.66
CA THR A 104 9.36 -1.09 -11.48
C THR A 104 9.59 -1.90 -10.22
N ILE A 105 10.20 -1.24 -9.24
CA ILE A 105 10.60 -1.83 -7.97
C ILE A 105 9.97 -0.99 -6.88
N TYR A 106 9.14 -1.63 -6.07
CA TYR A 106 8.60 -1.06 -4.84
C TYR A 106 9.30 -1.66 -3.64
N ALA A 107 10.25 -0.93 -3.06
CA ALA A 107 10.89 -1.29 -1.80
C ALA A 107 10.09 -0.73 -0.61
N PHE A 108 9.61 -1.62 0.25
CA PHE A 108 8.84 -1.30 1.46
C PHE A 108 9.53 -1.80 2.75
N GLY A 109 10.77 -2.28 2.62
CA GLY A 109 11.59 -2.72 3.74
C GLY A 109 12.06 -1.61 4.67
N PRO A 110 12.53 -1.98 5.88
CA PRO A 110 13.10 -1.03 6.83
C PRO A 110 14.48 -0.50 6.39
N ARG A 111 15.14 -1.18 5.46
CA ARG A 111 16.41 -0.75 4.84
C ARG A 111 16.20 -0.54 3.34
N PRO A 112 16.85 0.48 2.74
CA PRO A 112 16.86 0.64 1.29
C PRO A 112 17.33 -0.64 0.60
N LEU A 113 16.67 -1.00 -0.50
CA LEU A 113 17.05 -2.17 -1.31
C LEU A 113 18.25 -1.81 -2.18
N ASP A 114 19.34 -2.56 -2.02
CA ASP A 114 20.57 -2.37 -2.79
C ASP A 114 20.88 -3.63 -3.61
N PHE A 115 21.10 -3.41 -4.91
CA PHE A 115 21.42 -4.44 -5.89
C PHE A 115 22.92 -4.70 -6.03
N GLY A 116 23.79 -3.94 -5.35
CA GLY A 116 25.24 -4.07 -5.46
C GLY A 116 25.74 -3.82 -6.88
N GLY A 117 25.07 -2.92 -7.60
CA GLY A 117 25.22 -2.65 -9.03
C GLY A 117 24.10 -3.31 -9.85
N PHE A 118 23.16 -2.49 -10.35
CA PHE A 118 21.95 -2.98 -11.01
C PHE A 118 22.25 -3.83 -12.24
N ALA A 119 23.23 -3.43 -13.07
CA ALA A 119 23.67 -4.18 -14.24
C ALA A 119 24.06 -5.63 -13.94
N SER A 120 24.59 -5.89 -12.75
CA SER A 120 24.97 -7.24 -12.31
C SER A 120 23.77 -8.01 -11.76
N ALA A 121 22.76 -7.31 -11.25
CA ALA A 121 21.61 -7.91 -10.60
C ALA A 121 20.51 -8.31 -11.59
N ILE A 122 20.54 -7.82 -12.83
CA ILE A 122 19.52 -8.10 -13.84
C ILE A 122 20.14 -8.65 -15.12
N SER A 123 19.51 -9.66 -15.72
CA SER A 123 19.93 -10.24 -17.00
C SER A 123 18.75 -10.77 -17.78
N LEU A 124 18.81 -10.68 -19.11
CA LEU A 124 17.88 -11.37 -19.99
C LEU A 124 18.34 -12.81 -20.18
N VAL A 125 17.44 -13.77 -20.03
CA VAL A 125 17.69 -15.20 -20.22
C VAL A 125 16.96 -15.64 -21.48
N ASN A 126 17.70 -16.09 -22.49
CA ASN A 126 17.09 -16.58 -23.72
C ASN A 126 16.54 -18.01 -23.56
N LYS A 127 15.90 -18.55 -24.60
CA LYS A 127 15.36 -19.92 -24.61
C LYS A 127 16.40 -21.03 -24.35
N ASN A 128 17.66 -20.77 -24.66
CA ASN A 128 18.77 -21.72 -24.46
C ASN A 128 19.34 -21.66 -23.03
N GLY A 129 18.91 -20.68 -22.23
CA GLY A 129 19.43 -20.42 -20.89
C GLY A 129 20.63 -19.47 -20.85
N ASP A 130 21.06 -18.92 -21.98
CA ASP A 130 22.16 -17.95 -22.02
C ASP A 130 21.70 -16.62 -21.42
N LYS A 131 22.60 -16.01 -20.64
CA LYS A 131 22.35 -14.74 -19.96
C LYS A 131 23.00 -13.58 -20.70
N ALA A 132 22.22 -12.56 -21.01
CA ALA A 132 22.67 -11.29 -21.57
C ALA A 132 22.52 -10.16 -20.54
N ALA A 133 23.59 -9.39 -20.34
CA ALA A 133 23.55 -8.17 -19.54
C ALA A 133 22.74 -7.07 -20.25
N PRO A 134 22.17 -6.09 -19.52
CA PRO A 134 21.54 -4.93 -20.14
C PRO A 134 22.58 -4.11 -20.91
N LEU A 135 22.22 -3.65 -22.11
CA LEU A 135 23.03 -2.72 -22.91
C LEU A 135 23.05 -1.32 -22.28
N SER A 136 21.90 -0.90 -21.74
CA SER A 136 21.73 0.38 -21.07
C SER A 136 20.51 0.35 -20.16
N TYR A 137 20.51 1.16 -19.11
CA TYR A 137 19.39 1.32 -18.20
C TYR A 137 19.44 2.69 -17.51
N GLU A 138 18.35 3.09 -16.89
CA GLU A 138 18.31 4.37 -16.15
C GLU A 138 19.10 4.31 -14.83
N ARG A 139 20.05 5.22 -14.64
CA ARG A 139 21.00 5.26 -13.50
C ARG A 139 20.36 5.35 -12.11
N LYS A 140 19.07 5.67 -12.00
CA LYS A 140 18.34 5.66 -10.72
C LYS A 140 18.28 4.27 -10.08
N PHE A 141 18.47 3.20 -10.86
CA PHE A 141 18.59 1.85 -10.32
C PHE A 141 19.94 1.56 -9.63
N ASP A 142 20.97 2.37 -9.87
CA ASP A 142 22.27 2.22 -9.19
C ASP A 142 22.27 2.82 -7.77
N GLN A 143 21.19 3.52 -7.39
CA GLN A 143 21.02 4.06 -6.05
C GLN A 143 20.20 3.10 -5.18
N PRO A 144 20.47 3.04 -3.86
CA PRO A 144 19.64 2.28 -2.94
C PRO A 144 18.17 2.71 -3.01
N VAL A 145 17.27 1.77 -3.25
CA VAL A 145 15.86 2.03 -3.51
C VAL A 145 15.08 2.10 -2.20
N SER A 146 14.39 3.21 -1.98
CA SER A 146 13.38 3.38 -0.93
C SER A 146 12.07 3.86 -1.56
N GLY A 147 10.96 3.19 -1.28
CA GLY A 147 9.71 3.50 -1.98
C GLY A 147 9.71 2.95 -3.40
N ILE A 148 9.24 3.72 -4.39
CA ILE A 148 9.13 3.25 -5.77
C ILE A 148 10.17 3.89 -6.68
N VAL A 149 10.83 3.04 -7.45
CA VAL A 149 11.63 3.41 -8.60
C VAL A 149 11.11 2.68 -9.82
N GLN A 150 10.94 3.40 -10.92
CA GLN A 150 10.48 2.87 -12.20
C GLN A 150 11.41 3.41 -13.27
N GLY A 151 11.88 2.57 -14.20
CA GLY A 151 12.74 3.02 -15.29
C GLY A 151 12.90 1.98 -16.39
N LEU A 152 13.43 2.44 -17.52
CA LEU A 152 13.69 1.61 -18.69
C LEU A 152 15.03 0.86 -18.58
N VAL A 153 14.99 -0.38 -19.05
CA VAL A 153 16.14 -1.29 -19.19
C VAL A 153 16.11 -1.85 -20.60
N PHE A 154 17.23 -1.73 -21.31
CA PHE A 154 17.35 -2.16 -22.70
C PHE A 154 18.32 -3.34 -22.80
N PHE A 155 17.84 -4.49 -23.27
CA PHE A 155 18.65 -5.67 -23.52
C PHE A 155 18.96 -5.84 -25.01
N PRO A 156 19.96 -6.67 -25.37
CA PRO A 156 20.20 -7.03 -26.76
C PRO A 156 18.94 -7.62 -27.41
N LYS A 157 18.67 -7.23 -28.66
CA LYS A 157 17.54 -7.76 -29.43
C LYS A 157 17.57 -9.29 -29.48
N GLN A 158 16.43 -9.93 -29.21
CA GLN A 158 16.33 -11.38 -29.27
C GLN A 158 15.73 -11.83 -30.59
N THR A 159 16.24 -12.93 -31.15
CA THR A 159 15.66 -13.53 -32.36
C THR A 159 14.37 -14.28 -32.05
N ASP A 160 14.30 -14.89 -30.87
CA ASP A 160 13.11 -15.60 -30.38
C ASP A 160 12.38 -14.77 -29.35
N LYS A 161 11.04 -14.84 -29.36
CA LYS A 161 10.17 -14.24 -28.33
C LYS A 161 10.13 -15.06 -27.02
N GLU A 162 10.92 -16.14 -26.94
CA GLU A 162 11.02 -16.99 -25.78
C GLU A 162 12.20 -16.56 -24.91
N PHE A 163 11.96 -15.64 -24.00
CA PHE A 163 12.94 -15.19 -23.03
C PHE A 163 12.28 -14.89 -21.68
N SER A 164 13.11 -14.67 -20.68
CA SER A 164 12.69 -14.25 -19.35
C SER A 164 13.72 -13.26 -18.79
N VAL A 165 13.34 -12.45 -17.81
CA VAL A 165 14.29 -11.59 -17.11
C VAL A 165 14.64 -12.23 -15.78
N ALA A 166 15.92 -12.46 -15.52
CA ALA A 166 16.39 -12.92 -14.22
C ALA A 166 16.84 -11.71 -13.39
N MET A 167 16.43 -11.69 -12.12
CA MET A 167 16.82 -10.66 -11.17
C MET A 167 17.28 -11.26 -9.85
N ARG A 168 18.44 -10.83 -9.38
CA ARG A 168 19.07 -11.29 -8.13
C ARG A 168 18.83 -10.29 -7.00
N ARG A 169 19.14 -10.73 -5.77
CA ARG A 169 19.10 -9.90 -4.54
C ARG A 169 17.72 -9.38 -4.14
N LEU A 170 16.65 -10.11 -4.51
CA LEU A 170 15.29 -9.82 -4.02
C LEU A 170 15.03 -10.41 -2.62
N GLY A 171 15.91 -11.29 -2.12
CA GLY A 171 15.96 -11.73 -0.72
C GLY A 171 15.09 -12.94 -0.36
N VAL A 172 14.32 -13.51 -1.30
CA VAL A 172 13.54 -14.76 -1.10
C VAL A 172 14.27 -15.94 -1.73
N VAL A 173 14.67 -15.77 -2.99
CA VAL A 173 15.48 -16.70 -3.77
C VAL A 173 16.76 -16.01 -4.21
N GLU A 174 17.80 -16.78 -4.54
CA GLU A 174 19.06 -16.24 -5.05
C GLU A 174 18.86 -15.46 -6.35
N GLU A 175 18.05 -16.04 -7.25
CA GLU A 175 17.69 -15.50 -8.54
C GLU A 175 16.21 -15.75 -8.81
N GLN A 176 15.47 -14.67 -9.11
CA GLN A 176 14.06 -14.70 -9.47
C GLN A 176 13.93 -14.55 -10.98
N LEU A 177 13.23 -15.49 -11.62
CA LEU A 177 12.94 -15.44 -13.05
C LEU A 177 11.56 -14.82 -13.28
N PHE A 178 11.49 -13.83 -14.16
CA PHE A 178 10.28 -13.14 -14.64
C PHE A 178 9.99 -13.66 -16.05
N SER A 179 9.06 -14.60 -16.15
CA SER A 179 8.64 -15.17 -17.42
C SER A 179 7.37 -14.48 -17.92
N PHE A 180 7.31 -14.26 -19.23
CA PHE A 180 6.20 -13.63 -19.93
C PHE A 180 5.36 -14.71 -20.60
N ARG A 181 4.04 -14.59 -20.50
CA ARG A 181 3.15 -15.73 -20.71
C ARG A 181 2.97 -15.98 -22.20
N ARG A 182 3.15 -17.23 -22.64
CA ARG A 182 2.82 -17.69 -23.99
C ARG A 182 1.29 -17.87 -24.12
N ASP A 183 0.78 -17.65 -25.33
CA ASP A 183 -0.63 -17.43 -25.68
C ASP A 183 -1.67 -18.28 -24.93
N ALA A 184 -2.78 -17.62 -24.56
CA ALA A 184 -4.12 -18.12 -24.21
C ALA A 184 -4.23 -19.56 -23.64
N GLY A 185 -4.35 -19.67 -22.32
CA GLY A 185 -4.86 -20.91 -21.68
C GLY A 185 -4.39 -21.27 -20.27
N GLY A 186 -3.86 -20.36 -19.45
CA GLY A 186 -3.25 -20.75 -18.17
C GLY A 186 -3.34 -19.70 -17.08
N ASN A 187 -4.54 -19.51 -16.50
CA ASN A 187 -4.79 -18.87 -15.22
C ASN A 187 -3.63 -18.07 -14.60
N THR A 188 -3.76 -16.74 -14.61
CA THR A 188 -3.18 -15.93 -13.54
C THR A 188 -3.78 -16.49 -12.24
N PRO A 189 -3.00 -16.88 -11.22
CA PRO A 189 -3.60 -17.40 -9.99
C PRO A 189 -4.17 -16.21 -9.19
N VAL A 190 -5.39 -15.82 -9.53
CA VAL A 190 -6.32 -15.32 -8.53
C VAL A 190 -6.67 -16.54 -7.70
N ALA A 191 -6.18 -16.56 -6.45
CA ALA A 191 -6.43 -17.53 -5.39
C ALA A 191 -7.45 -18.63 -5.75
N SER A 192 -6.97 -19.71 -6.37
CA SER A 192 -7.76 -20.91 -6.58
C SER A 192 -7.50 -21.85 -5.40
N VAL A 193 -8.57 -22.14 -4.64
CA VAL A 193 -8.62 -23.21 -3.65
C VAL A 193 -8.03 -24.48 -4.28
N PRO A 194 -7.10 -25.21 -3.62
CA PRO A 194 -6.48 -26.35 -4.24
C PRO A 194 -7.53 -27.42 -4.55
N GLU A 195 -7.67 -27.70 -5.84
CA GLU A 195 -8.42 -28.82 -6.39
C GLU A 195 -7.76 -30.13 -5.94
N VAL A 196 -8.59 -31.03 -5.45
CA VAL A 196 -8.24 -32.30 -4.83
C VAL A 196 -7.54 -33.17 -5.88
N ARG A 197 -6.23 -33.40 -5.71
CA ARG A 197 -5.54 -34.51 -6.37
C ARG A 197 -5.99 -35.79 -5.68
N GLU A 198 -6.69 -36.65 -6.42
CA GLU A 198 -6.89 -38.05 -6.05
C GLU A 198 -5.53 -38.68 -5.80
N LYS A 199 -5.23 -38.96 -4.53
CA LYS A 199 -4.10 -39.78 -4.13
C LYS A 199 -4.61 -41.20 -3.97
N GLU A 200 -3.93 -42.14 -4.63
CA GLU A 200 -4.08 -43.57 -4.39
C GLU A 200 -4.01 -43.89 -2.89
N VAL A 201 -4.99 -44.68 -2.46
CA VAL A 201 -5.14 -45.17 -1.10
C VAL A 201 -4.12 -46.30 -0.87
N VAL A 202 -3.08 -46.03 -0.09
CA VAL A 202 -2.31 -47.07 0.60
C VAL A 202 -2.54 -46.89 2.09
N VAL A 203 -3.38 -47.77 2.66
CA VAL A 203 -3.67 -47.82 4.10
C VAL A 203 -2.44 -48.42 4.80
N VAL A 204 -1.79 -47.61 5.64
CA VAL A 204 -0.88 -48.09 6.68
C VAL A 204 -1.38 -47.50 8.00
N GLU A 205 -2.04 -48.32 8.81
CA GLU A 205 -2.40 -47.96 10.18
C GLU A 205 -1.14 -47.93 11.06
N LEU A 206 -0.92 -46.80 11.74
CA LEU A 206 0.11 -46.66 12.77
C LEU A 206 -0.55 -46.55 14.16
N PRO A 207 0.05 -47.17 15.20
CA PRO A 207 -0.57 -47.38 16.51
C PRO A 207 -0.62 -46.09 17.36
N PRO A 208 -1.53 -46.01 18.35
CA PRO A 208 -1.77 -44.80 19.13
C PRO A 208 -0.60 -44.47 20.07
N ALA A 209 -0.17 -43.20 20.06
CA ALA A 209 0.87 -42.68 20.93
C ALA A 209 0.38 -42.47 22.38
N PRO A 210 1.21 -42.76 23.41
CA PRO A 210 0.84 -42.65 24.81
C PRO A 210 0.89 -41.20 25.32
N ARG A 211 -0.08 -40.84 26.17
CA ARG A 211 -0.13 -39.56 26.91
C ARG A 211 0.93 -39.54 28.01
N LYS A 212 1.67 -38.43 28.15
CA LYS A 212 2.51 -38.13 29.32
C LYS A 212 2.07 -36.81 29.98
N GLU A 213 1.95 -36.88 31.30
CA GLU A 213 1.56 -35.81 32.23
C GLU A 213 2.66 -34.75 32.42
N PRO A 214 2.31 -33.51 32.84
CA PRO A 214 3.26 -32.41 33.01
C PRO A 214 3.97 -32.45 34.38
N PRO A 215 5.29 -32.14 34.46
CA PRO A 215 5.97 -31.99 35.75
C PRO A 215 5.82 -30.59 36.37
N LYS A 216 5.68 -30.58 37.70
CA LYS A 216 5.60 -29.41 38.62
C LYS A 216 6.85 -28.51 38.61
N PRO A 217 6.71 -27.21 38.96
CA PRO A 217 7.80 -26.23 38.92
C PRO A 217 8.72 -26.27 40.16
N LYS A 218 9.99 -25.88 39.97
CA LYS A 218 10.95 -25.56 41.05
C LYS A 218 11.17 -24.03 41.16
N PRO A 219 11.57 -23.50 42.32
CA PRO A 219 11.42 -22.09 42.68
C PRO A 219 12.55 -21.19 42.18
N VAL A 220 12.18 -19.92 42.03
CA VAL A 220 12.95 -18.73 41.63
C VAL A 220 14.19 -18.52 42.50
N LYS A 221 15.30 -18.08 41.87
CA LYS A 221 16.38 -17.32 42.52
C LYS A 221 16.30 -15.87 42.05
N GLU A 222 16.18 -14.98 43.02
CA GLU A 222 16.18 -13.53 42.95
C GLU A 222 17.60 -13.00 42.64
N PRO A 223 17.78 -11.97 41.80
CA PRO A 223 19.05 -11.28 41.65
C PRO A 223 19.12 -10.02 42.53
N GLU A 224 20.20 -9.92 43.31
CA GLU A 224 20.62 -8.71 44.03
C GLU A 224 21.29 -7.65 43.10
N PRO A 225 21.41 -6.37 43.54
CA PRO A 225 21.23 -5.20 42.68
C PRO A 225 22.50 -4.46 42.21
N GLN A 226 22.29 -3.69 41.13
CA GLN A 226 22.93 -2.41 40.73
C GLN A 226 24.41 -2.38 40.30
N GLN A 227 24.65 -1.74 39.15
CA GLN A 227 25.49 -0.53 39.09
C GLN A 227 25.04 0.42 37.97
N VAL A 228 24.91 1.68 38.34
CA VAL A 228 24.39 2.83 37.58
C VAL A 228 25.58 3.58 36.97
N LEU A 229 25.49 3.99 35.71
CA LEU A 229 26.36 5.04 35.14
C LEU A 229 25.51 6.26 34.77
N PRO A 230 25.97 7.50 35.05
CA PRO A 230 25.17 8.71 34.96
C PRO A 230 25.06 9.25 33.53
N PRO A 231 23.95 9.94 33.18
CA PRO A 231 23.84 10.68 31.91
C PRO A 231 24.58 12.03 31.98
N PRO A 232 25.10 12.53 30.84
CA PRO A 232 25.74 13.85 30.76
C PRO A 232 24.72 15.01 30.86
N PRO A 233 25.18 16.21 31.26
CA PRO A 233 24.34 17.29 31.77
C PRO A 233 23.61 18.09 30.68
N VAL A 234 22.39 18.51 31.00
CA VAL A 234 21.58 19.48 30.24
C VAL A 234 22.04 20.91 30.59
N PRO A 235 22.39 21.76 29.61
CA PRO A 235 22.62 23.18 29.87
C PRO A 235 21.31 23.94 30.13
N ALA A 236 21.36 24.78 31.16
CA ALA A 236 20.25 25.51 31.76
C ALA A 236 19.63 26.61 30.88
N ARG A 237 18.34 26.86 31.13
CA ARG A 237 17.65 28.11 30.79
C ARG A 237 18.14 29.24 31.70
N PRO A 238 18.31 30.47 31.20
CA PRO A 238 18.36 31.66 32.04
C PRO A 238 16.97 32.30 32.18
N ILE A 239 16.49 32.41 33.42
CA ILE A 239 15.54 33.44 33.87
C ILE A 239 16.26 34.19 34.99
N GLU A 240 16.40 35.50 34.86
CA GLU A 240 16.51 36.46 35.99
C GLU A 240 15.88 37.80 35.51
N LEU A 241 14.83 38.31 36.17
CA LEU A 241 14.82 39.24 37.33
C LEU A 241 15.32 40.65 36.95
N ALA A 242 14.79 41.79 37.37
CA ALA A 242 13.78 42.22 38.33
C ALA A 242 13.54 43.75 38.13
N GLU A 243 12.41 44.30 38.57
CA GLU A 243 12.24 45.68 39.12
C GLU A 243 10.74 45.87 39.49
N LEU A 244 10.32 45.60 40.73
CA LEU A 244 10.19 46.49 41.91
C LEU A 244 9.17 47.65 41.75
N GLN A 245 7.90 47.44 42.17
CA GLN A 245 7.20 48.05 43.35
C GLN A 245 6.09 49.06 42.93
N PRO A 246 5.13 49.48 43.78
CA PRO A 246 4.36 48.78 44.84
C PRO A 246 2.81 49.02 44.77
N GLN A 247 2.03 48.23 45.54
CA GLN A 247 0.55 48.30 45.71
C GLN A 247 0.06 49.53 46.50
N PRO A 248 -1.27 49.81 46.44
CA PRO A 248 -2.06 49.84 47.68
C PRO A 248 -3.44 49.11 47.61
N ALA A 249 -3.79 48.41 48.69
CA ALA A 249 -5.12 47.92 49.09
C ALA A 249 -5.66 48.81 50.27
N PRO A 250 -6.83 48.60 50.94
CA PRO A 250 -7.93 47.62 50.82
C PRO A 250 -9.37 48.27 50.94
N GLU A 251 -10.48 47.54 50.72
CA GLU A 251 -11.47 47.07 51.73
C GLU A 251 -12.79 46.62 51.01
N PRO A 252 -13.75 45.89 51.64
CA PRO A 252 -13.64 44.86 52.68
C PRO A 252 -14.42 43.55 52.34
N VAL A 253 -14.04 42.49 53.04
CA VAL A 253 -14.52 41.10 52.96
C VAL A 253 -15.90 40.91 53.61
N ARG A 254 -16.71 39.99 53.06
CA ARG A 254 -17.70 39.19 53.82
C ARG A 254 -17.60 37.70 53.42
N PRO A 255 -17.96 36.76 54.33
CA PRO A 255 -17.16 35.55 54.58
C PRO A 255 -17.74 34.22 54.05
N ASP A 256 -16.79 33.35 53.65
CA ASP A 256 -16.65 31.87 53.60
C ASP A 256 -17.86 30.92 53.41
N PRO A 257 -17.66 29.83 52.62
CA PRO A 257 -17.29 28.54 53.23
C PRO A 257 -16.09 27.84 52.55
N PRO A 258 -15.49 26.81 53.17
CA PRO A 258 -14.24 26.19 52.73
C PRO A 258 -14.40 25.55 51.35
N GLU A 259 -13.67 26.05 50.35
CA GLU A 259 -13.48 25.30 49.11
C GLU A 259 -12.56 24.13 49.42
N GLU A 260 -13.17 22.95 49.56
CA GLU A 260 -12.53 21.66 49.40
C GLU A 260 -11.57 21.71 48.20
N PRO A 261 -10.41 21.02 48.26
CA PRO A 261 -9.46 21.01 47.16
C PRO A 261 -10.19 20.50 45.92
N LYS A 262 -10.51 21.41 44.99
CA LYS A 262 -10.97 21.08 43.66
C LYS A 262 -9.86 20.24 43.04
N LYS A 263 -9.99 18.91 43.16
CA LYS A 263 -9.41 18.00 42.20
C LYS A 263 -9.88 18.54 40.87
N ASN A 264 -8.99 19.19 40.14
CA ASN A 264 -9.17 19.47 38.72
C ASN A 264 -9.28 18.11 38.03
N VAL A 265 -10.45 17.49 38.13
CA VAL A 265 -10.84 16.37 37.30
C VAL A 265 -11.08 17.01 35.96
N ILE A 266 -10.00 17.11 35.17
CA ILE A 266 -10.08 17.42 33.76
C ILE A 266 -11.03 16.37 33.19
N PHE A 267 -12.27 16.76 32.93
CA PHE A 267 -13.22 15.94 32.22
C PHE A 267 -12.68 15.76 30.80
N ILE A 268 -11.83 14.77 30.59
CA ILE A 268 -11.40 14.38 29.26
C ILE A 268 -12.63 13.72 28.63
N SER A 269 -13.20 14.37 27.62
CA SER A 269 -14.31 13.81 26.85
C SER A 269 -13.88 12.50 26.19
N ARG A 270 -14.86 11.64 25.87
CA ARG A 270 -14.64 10.36 25.18
C ARG A 270 -13.80 10.57 23.92
N ASP A 271 -14.17 11.54 23.10
CA ASP A 271 -13.47 11.88 21.86
C ASP A 271 -12.04 12.35 22.14
N LYS A 272 -11.82 13.17 23.19
CA LYS A 272 -10.48 13.66 23.53
C LYS A 272 -9.55 12.56 24.03
N THR A 273 -10.09 11.57 24.75
CA THR A 273 -9.34 10.39 25.18
C THR A 273 -8.88 9.54 23.99
N LEU A 274 -9.76 9.36 23.01
CA LEU A 274 -9.44 8.61 21.79
C LEU A 274 -8.41 9.35 20.93
N GLU A 275 -8.53 10.68 20.78
CA GLU A 275 -7.53 11.51 20.09
C GLU A 275 -6.15 11.40 20.75
N LEU A 276 -6.09 11.49 22.08
CA LEU A 276 -4.83 11.36 22.84
C LEU A 276 -4.22 9.96 22.65
N PHE A 277 -5.02 8.90 22.68
CA PHE A 277 -4.56 7.54 22.43
C PHE A 277 -3.97 7.37 21.03
N ILE A 278 -4.64 7.91 19.99
CA ILE A 278 -4.15 7.88 18.61
C ILE A 278 -2.88 8.73 18.45
N GLY A 279 -2.80 9.89 19.12
CA GLY A 279 -1.62 10.75 19.13
C GLY A 279 -0.39 10.01 19.67
N HIS A 280 -0.51 9.36 20.82
CA HIS A 280 0.58 8.56 21.38
C HIS A 280 0.95 7.35 20.50
N TRP A 281 -0.01 6.78 19.77
CA TRP A 281 0.27 5.72 18.79
C TRP A 281 1.11 6.22 17.61
N ILE A 282 0.79 7.42 17.09
CA ILE A 282 1.57 8.07 16.02
C ILE A 282 3.00 8.39 16.49
N GLU A 283 3.12 8.91 17.71
CA GLU A 283 4.40 9.23 18.38
C GLU A 283 5.19 7.96 18.72
N GLY A 284 4.51 6.81 18.87
CA GLY A 284 5.12 5.54 19.27
C GLY A 284 5.35 5.42 20.78
N ASN A 285 4.67 6.26 21.57
CA ASN A 285 4.75 6.22 23.03
C ASN A 285 3.77 5.17 23.58
N THR A 286 4.20 3.91 23.57
CA THR A 286 3.37 2.77 23.98
C THR A 286 3.10 2.72 25.48
N GLU A 287 3.96 3.33 26.30
CA GLU A 287 3.79 3.45 27.74
C GLU A 287 2.59 4.37 28.05
N ALA A 288 2.54 5.56 27.43
CA ALA A 288 1.42 6.48 27.55
C ALA A 288 0.10 5.88 27.01
N MET A 289 0.16 5.10 25.92
CA MET A 289 -1.00 4.35 25.43
C MET A 289 -1.50 3.31 26.43
N TYR A 290 -0.59 2.54 27.05
CA TYR A 290 -0.93 1.55 28.06
C TYR A 290 -1.58 2.22 29.28
N GLY A 291 -1.12 3.41 29.67
CA GLY A 291 -1.72 4.23 30.71
C GLY A 291 -3.22 4.50 30.51
N LEU A 292 -3.66 4.69 29.27
CA LEU A 292 -5.05 5.00 28.88
C LEU A 292 -5.96 3.75 28.74
N LEU A 293 -5.43 2.54 28.93
CA LEU A 293 -6.21 1.31 28.82
C LEU A 293 -7.10 1.07 30.06
N SER A 294 -8.23 0.39 29.83
CA SER A 294 -9.16 -0.04 30.88
C SER A 294 -8.53 -1.04 31.82
N SER A 295 -9.05 -1.12 33.04
CA SER A 295 -8.50 -2.01 34.06
C SER A 295 -8.65 -3.48 33.65
N ALA A 296 -9.75 -3.82 32.96
CA ALA A 296 -9.99 -5.14 32.39
C ALA A 296 -8.97 -5.54 31.30
N THR A 297 -8.56 -4.60 30.43
CA THR A 297 -7.52 -4.88 29.43
C THR A 297 -6.15 -5.04 30.09
N LYS A 298 -5.84 -4.23 31.11
CA LYS A 298 -4.58 -4.33 31.86
C LYS A 298 -4.44 -5.64 32.65
N THR A 299 -5.55 -6.24 33.07
CA THR A 299 -5.53 -7.58 33.69
C THR A 299 -5.29 -8.72 32.71
N LEU A 300 -5.55 -8.50 31.41
CA LEU A 300 -5.42 -9.51 30.35
C LEU A 300 -4.13 -9.37 29.53
N LEU A 301 -3.55 -8.16 29.49
CA LEU A 301 -2.36 -7.83 28.72
C LEU A 301 -1.37 -7.05 29.58
N ASN A 302 -0.15 -7.58 29.68
CA ASN A 302 0.97 -6.80 30.22
C ASN A 302 1.48 -5.77 29.20
N GLU A 303 2.24 -4.79 29.69
CA GLU A 303 2.73 -3.68 28.87
C GLU A 303 3.63 -4.15 27.70
N GLU A 304 4.42 -5.20 27.93
CA GLU A 304 5.36 -5.76 26.96
C GLU A 304 4.64 -6.44 25.79
N GLU A 305 3.60 -7.21 26.10
CA GLU A 305 2.71 -7.85 25.13
C GLU A 305 1.90 -6.81 24.37
N PHE A 306 1.41 -5.78 25.05
CA PHE A 306 0.70 -4.68 24.43
C PHE A 306 1.60 -3.95 23.43
N ARG A 307 2.84 -3.64 23.80
CA ARG A 307 3.81 -3.00 22.91
C ARG A 307 4.10 -3.85 21.67
N ARG A 308 4.27 -5.17 21.83
CA ARG A 308 4.45 -6.09 20.71
C ARG A 308 3.23 -6.15 19.79
N GLN A 309 2.02 -6.14 20.36
CA GLN A 309 0.77 -6.10 19.58
C GLN A 309 0.57 -4.77 18.85
N VAL A 310 0.89 -3.64 19.49
CA VAL A 310 0.84 -2.32 18.86
C VAL A 310 1.84 -2.25 17.70
N ALA A 311 3.06 -2.77 17.87
CA ALA A 311 4.06 -2.82 16.81
C ALA A 311 3.64 -3.75 15.65
N SER A 312 3.06 -4.92 15.95
CA SER A 312 2.65 -5.90 14.92
C SER A 312 1.47 -5.44 14.06
N THR A 313 0.63 -4.51 14.56
CA THR A 313 -0.47 -3.96 13.76
C THR A 313 -0.01 -3.16 12.53
N GLY A 314 1.21 -2.60 12.56
CA GLY A 314 1.76 -1.79 11.46
C GLY A 314 0.98 -0.50 11.16
N LEU A 315 0.03 -0.10 12.04
CA LEU A 315 -0.87 1.04 11.81
C LEU A 315 -0.20 2.39 12.01
N ARG A 316 0.90 2.46 12.77
CA ARG A 316 1.58 3.73 13.11
C ARG A 316 1.95 4.57 11.89
N VAL A 317 2.45 3.93 10.82
CA VAL A 317 2.85 4.63 9.60
C VAL A 317 1.63 5.21 8.88
N SER A 318 0.56 4.41 8.75
CA SER A 318 -0.67 4.85 8.08
C SER A 318 -1.49 5.87 8.88
N LEU A 319 -1.39 5.87 10.22
CA LEU A 319 -2.02 6.90 11.05
C LEU A 319 -1.40 8.30 10.86
N ARG A 320 -0.12 8.39 10.48
CA ARG A 320 0.56 9.66 10.17
C ARG A 320 0.02 10.33 8.90
N ASP A 321 -0.42 9.53 7.93
CA ASP A 321 -0.93 10.01 6.65
C ASP A 321 -2.40 10.50 6.73
N GLY A 322 -3.05 10.30 7.88
CA GLY A 322 -4.41 10.72 8.17
C GLY A 322 -5.35 9.56 8.50
N TYR A 323 -6.31 9.82 9.39
CA TYR A 323 -7.29 8.83 9.86
C TYR A 323 -8.70 9.43 9.93
N LYS A 324 -9.71 8.56 9.84
CA LYS A 324 -11.11 8.89 10.11
C LYS A 324 -11.61 8.03 11.27
N VAL A 325 -12.31 8.64 12.21
CA VAL A 325 -12.97 7.95 13.31
C VAL A 325 -14.46 7.80 12.97
N GLN A 326 -14.99 6.59 13.03
CA GLN A 326 -16.42 6.30 12.90
C GLN A 326 -16.92 5.66 14.20
N TRP A 327 -17.87 6.30 14.86
CA TRP A 327 -18.56 5.73 16.02
C TRP A 327 -19.64 4.77 15.55
N LEU A 328 -19.54 3.50 15.93
CA LEU A 328 -20.46 2.43 15.47
C LEU A 328 -21.66 2.27 16.40
N ASP A 329 -21.40 2.18 17.71
CA ASP A 329 -22.41 2.12 18.76
C ASP A 329 -21.83 2.84 19.96
N GLY A 330 -22.38 4.00 20.35
CA GLY A 330 -22.08 4.74 21.59
C GLY A 330 -20.60 4.86 21.98
N ASP A 331 -20.01 3.77 22.47
CA ASP A 331 -18.69 3.68 23.04
C ASP A 331 -17.69 2.86 22.18
N ARG A 332 -18.07 2.41 20.99
CA ARG A 332 -17.16 1.73 20.03
C ARG A 332 -16.77 2.64 18.89
N ALA A 333 -15.47 2.89 18.76
CA ALA A 333 -14.87 3.68 17.70
C ALA A 333 -14.12 2.78 16.72
N LYS A 334 -14.44 2.89 15.43
CA LYS A 334 -13.65 2.32 14.35
C LYS A 334 -12.70 3.38 13.81
N VAL A 335 -11.41 3.18 14.01
CA VAL A 335 -10.38 4.03 13.42
C VAL A 335 -10.02 3.45 12.07
N VAL A 336 -10.31 4.19 11.00
CA VAL A 336 -10.03 3.81 9.61
C VAL A 336 -8.90 4.70 9.10
N THR A 337 -7.81 4.08 8.70
CA THR A 337 -6.71 4.77 8.01
C THR A 337 -6.60 4.24 6.58
N ALA A 338 -6.25 5.14 5.68
CA ALA A 338 -5.93 4.81 4.30
C ALA A 338 -4.41 4.73 4.18
N GLN A 339 -3.89 3.53 4.03
CA GLN A 339 -2.51 3.36 3.61
C GLN A 339 -2.46 3.59 2.10
N LYS A 340 -1.95 4.76 1.70
CA LYS A 340 -1.69 5.07 0.30
C LYS A 340 -0.46 4.31 -0.13
N MET A 341 -0.64 3.26 -0.93
CA MET A 341 0.43 2.60 -1.65
C MET A 341 0.28 2.91 -3.13
N LEU A 342 1.38 2.90 -3.87
CA LEU A 342 1.45 3.52 -5.19
C LEU A 342 0.55 2.85 -6.25
N VAL A 343 0.15 1.59 -6.07
CA VAL A 343 -0.64 0.84 -7.06
C VAL A 343 -2.05 0.47 -6.56
N PHE A 344 -2.31 0.59 -5.25
CA PHE A 344 -3.65 0.40 -4.68
C PHE A 344 -3.75 1.03 -3.29
N ARG A 345 -4.95 1.51 -2.94
CA ARG A 345 -5.28 2.01 -1.61
C ARG A 345 -5.77 0.85 -0.74
N THR A 346 -5.10 0.57 0.37
CA THR A 346 -5.65 -0.34 1.40
C THR A 346 -6.26 0.48 2.53
N LEU A 347 -7.49 0.14 2.89
CA LEU A 347 -8.11 0.64 4.10
C LEU A 347 -7.77 -0.33 5.23
N ARG A 348 -6.98 0.13 6.20
CA ARG A 348 -6.80 -0.60 7.44
C ARG A 348 -7.75 -0.01 8.47
N SER A 349 -8.43 -0.88 9.21
CA SER A 349 -9.32 -0.44 10.29
C SER A 349 -9.10 -1.27 11.53
N LYS A 350 -9.03 -0.61 12.68
CA LYS A 350 -9.05 -1.25 14.00
C LYS A 350 -10.23 -0.69 14.77
N SER A 351 -11.03 -1.58 15.34
CA SER A 351 -12.12 -1.22 16.25
C SER A 351 -11.55 -1.13 17.66
N LEU A 352 -11.78 -0.01 18.33
CA LEU A 352 -11.47 0.25 19.72
C LEU A 352 -12.78 0.41 20.48
N SER A 353 -12.88 -0.21 21.64
CA SER A 353 -14.03 -0.02 22.53
C SER A 353 -13.62 0.90 23.67
N MET A 354 -14.54 1.67 24.22
CA MET A 354 -14.29 2.55 25.33
C MET A 354 -15.24 2.24 26.46
N VAL A 355 -14.76 2.40 27.69
CA VAL A 355 -15.55 2.20 28.91
C VAL A 355 -15.29 3.37 29.84
N LYS A 356 -16.35 3.85 30.49
CA LYS A 356 -16.26 4.91 31.50
C LYS A 356 -16.01 4.26 32.87
N GLU A 357 -14.80 4.43 33.39
CA GLU A 357 -14.38 3.99 34.73
C GLU A 357 -14.11 5.23 35.58
N ASP A 358 -14.72 5.34 36.76
CA ASP A 358 -14.44 6.42 37.73
C ASP A 358 -14.48 7.84 37.16
N LYS A 359 -15.45 8.11 36.28
CA LYS A 359 -15.64 9.38 35.55
C LYS A 359 -14.58 9.68 34.46
N ILE A 360 -13.66 8.77 34.18
CA ILE A 360 -12.64 8.86 33.14
C ILE A 360 -12.94 7.83 32.05
N TRP A 361 -12.83 8.23 30.78
CA TRP A 361 -12.95 7.30 29.66
C TRP A 361 -11.63 6.55 29.49
N LYS A 362 -11.71 5.23 29.29
CA LYS A 362 -10.54 4.37 29.04
C LYS A 362 -10.78 3.49 27.81
N VAL A 363 -9.68 3.09 27.17
CA VAL A 363 -9.71 2.27 25.94
C VAL A 363 -9.61 0.79 26.28
N THR A 364 -10.46 -0.02 25.67
CA THR A 364 -10.41 -1.48 25.69
C THR A 364 -9.84 -1.97 24.36
N TRP A 365 -8.72 -2.69 24.43
CA TRP A 365 -7.83 -3.04 23.29
C TRP A 365 -8.24 -4.31 22.53
#